data_AF-A0A1T5B6A7-F1
#
_entry.id   AF-A0A1T5B6A7-F1
#
_cell.length_a   1.000
_cell.length_b   1.000
_cell.length_c   1.000
_cell.angle_alpha   90.00
_cell.angle_beta   90.00
_cell.angle_gamma   90.00
#
_symmetry.space_group_name_H-M   'P 1'
#
loop_
_entity.id
_entity.type
_entity.pdbx_description
1 polymer ?
#
loop_
_entity_poly.entity_id
_entity_poly.type
_entity_poly.pdbx_seq_one_letter_code
_entity_poly.pdbx_strand_id
1 'polypeptide(L)'
;MEKRVNPNIQYKKKGFVHNTELGPLAMSNRASNGVTTSAFSFQTTNGYKFNQWVYTGLGIGADLYAVQTFVPVVLSMRGDFSSKGSKIPFYFLEGGYGFNATSNDVDNVRFGGGATFSAGLGLKLLFNDNTGFVIGAGYRFQRSSVARLALEELEDFNRLTLRTGFSF
;
A
#
# COMPACT_ATOMS: atom_id res chain seq x y z
N MET A 1 -11.37 25.51 21.24
CA MET A 1 -12.26 25.41 20.06
C MET A 1 -12.52 23.94 19.79
N GLU A 2 -13.68 23.44 20.19
CA GLU A 2 -14.10 22.06 20.01
C GLU A 2 -14.56 21.88 18.54
N LYS A 3 -13.78 21.12 17.75
CA LYS A 3 -14.09 20.87 16.34
C LYS A 3 -15.31 19.95 16.29
N ARG A 4 -16.51 20.54 16.25
CA ARG A 4 -17.78 19.80 16.14
C ARG A 4 -17.71 18.86 14.93
N VAL A 5 -17.69 17.57 15.22
CA VAL A 5 -17.82 16.49 14.25
C VAL A 5 -19.19 16.68 13.58
N ASN A 6 -19.21 17.20 12.35
CA ASN A 6 -20.47 17.50 11.67
C ASN A 6 -21.15 16.16 11.28
N PRO A 7 -22.31 15.82 11.85
CA PRO A 7 -22.96 14.52 11.66
C PRO A 7 -23.52 14.32 10.24
N ASN A 8 -23.53 15.36 9.40
CA ASN A 8 -24.12 15.35 8.06
C ASN A 8 -23.13 15.13 6.91
N ILE A 9 -21.84 14.85 7.18
CA ILE A 9 -20.88 14.53 6.12
C ILE A 9 -21.26 13.19 5.50
N GLN A 10 -21.73 13.22 4.24
CA GLN A 10 -22.03 12.02 3.46
C GLN A 10 -20.87 11.75 2.52
N TYR A 11 -20.16 10.67 2.78
CA TYR A 11 -19.05 10.30 1.92
C TYR A 11 -19.52 9.93 0.52
N LYS A 12 -18.79 10.39 -0.50
CA LYS A 12 -19.08 10.16 -1.91
C LYS A 12 -19.41 8.67 -2.17
N LYS A 13 -20.61 8.43 -2.68
CA LYS A 13 -21.09 7.06 -2.98
C LYS A 13 -20.42 6.47 -4.21
N LYS A 14 -20.13 7.31 -5.23
CA LYS A 14 -19.54 6.92 -6.51
C LYS A 14 -18.65 8.02 -7.09
N GLY A 15 -17.61 7.64 -7.82
CA GLY A 15 -16.79 8.57 -8.62
C GLY A 15 -15.30 8.31 -8.49
N PHE A 16 -14.50 9.15 -9.14
CA PHE A 16 -13.04 9.08 -9.04
C PHE A 16 -12.59 9.40 -7.62
N VAL A 17 -11.61 8.61 -7.17
CA VAL A 17 -10.92 8.78 -5.90
C VAL A 17 -9.44 8.64 -6.15
N HIS A 18 -8.66 9.53 -5.55
CA HIS A 18 -7.22 9.49 -5.54
C HIS A 18 -6.74 9.35 -4.11
N ASN A 19 -5.90 8.35 -3.83
CA ASN A 19 -5.34 8.11 -2.52
C ASN A 19 -3.83 8.18 -2.62
N THR A 20 -3.22 9.07 -1.83
CA THR A 20 -1.76 9.11 -1.67
C THR A 20 -1.44 8.73 -0.24
N GLU A 21 -0.69 7.65 -0.08
CA GLU A 21 -0.38 7.01 1.17
C GLU A 21 1.12 6.78 1.29
N LEU A 22 1.62 6.84 2.50
CA LEU A 22 3.01 6.62 2.82
C LEU A 22 3.12 5.99 4.20
N GLY A 23 4.19 5.26 4.44
CA GLY A 23 4.48 4.82 5.79
C GLY A 23 5.54 3.74 5.89
N PRO A 24 5.94 3.45 7.12
CA PRO A 24 6.97 2.47 7.37
C PRO A 24 6.47 1.06 7.07
N LEU A 25 7.29 0.31 6.35
CA LEU A 25 7.22 -1.13 6.30
C LEU A 25 7.99 -1.65 7.50
N ALA A 26 7.25 -1.89 8.59
CA ALA A 26 7.79 -2.40 9.83
C ALA A 26 7.73 -3.93 9.80
N MET A 27 8.69 -4.58 10.43
CA MET A 27 8.76 -6.04 10.53
C MET A 27 9.02 -6.69 9.16
N SER A 28 10.24 -7.20 8.96
CA SER A 28 10.48 -8.31 8.04
C SER A 28 11.63 -9.12 8.57
N ASN A 29 11.45 -10.43 8.50
CA ASN A 29 12.41 -11.42 8.94
C ASN A 29 13.79 -11.18 8.34
N ARG A 30 14.78 -11.38 9.22
CA ARG A 30 16.21 -11.51 8.99
C ARG A 30 16.55 -11.68 7.51
N ALA A 31 17.06 -10.64 6.87
CA ALA A 31 18.07 -10.88 5.84
C ALA A 31 19.11 -11.82 6.47
N SER A 32 19.69 -12.73 5.69
CA SER A 32 20.72 -13.70 6.11
C SER A 32 21.88 -13.08 6.95
N ASN A 33 21.99 -11.74 6.99
CA ASN A 33 22.95 -10.95 7.76
C ASN A 33 22.43 -10.34 9.08
N GLY A 34 21.22 -10.66 9.56
CA GLY A 34 20.73 -10.22 10.88
C GLY A 34 20.39 -8.73 11.03
N VAL A 35 20.34 -7.96 9.92
CA VAL A 35 20.03 -6.53 9.95
C VAL A 35 18.52 -6.31 9.77
N THR A 36 17.90 -5.73 10.80
CA THR A 36 16.53 -5.18 10.71
C THR A 36 16.58 -3.91 9.87
N THR A 37 16.33 -4.01 8.56
CA THR A 37 16.19 -2.82 7.72
C THR A 37 14.77 -2.28 7.84
N SER A 38 14.64 -1.07 8.39
CA SER A 38 13.43 -0.27 8.20
C SER A 38 13.34 0.11 6.72
N ALA A 39 12.14 0.05 6.15
CA ALA A 39 11.87 0.53 4.81
C ALA A 39 10.70 1.51 4.84
N PHE A 40 10.69 2.47 3.94
CA PHE A 40 9.62 3.44 3.82
C PHE A 40 8.93 3.25 2.48
N SER A 41 7.61 3.11 2.50
CA SER A 41 6.82 2.97 1.29
C SER A 41 6.07 4.26 1.02
N PHE A 42 6.12 4.74 -0.21
CA PHE A 42 5.23 5.74 -0.74
C PHE A 42 4.36 5.08 -1.80
N GLN A 43 3.06 5.27 -1.79
CA GLN A 43 2.14 4.69 -2.75
C GLN A 43 1.06 5.70 -3.10
N THR A 44 0.83 5.89 -4.40
CA THR A 44 -0.31 6.64 -4.91
C THR A 44 -1.22 5.71 -5.67
N THR A 45 -2.52 5.85 -5.48
CA THR A 45 -3.54 4.97 -6.06
C THR A 45 -4.65 5.82 -6.65
N ASN A 46 -4.92 5.60 -7.93
CA ASN A 46 -5.96 6.28 -8.68
C ASN A 46 -6.98 5.24 -9.13
N GLY A 47 -8.25 5.53 -8.88
CA GLY A 47 -9.29 4.58 -9.19
C GLY A 47 -10.67 5.17 -9.20
N TYR A 48 -11.63 4.25 -9.33
CA TYR A 48 -13.03 4.58 -9.36
C TYR A 48 -13.76 3.85 -8.25
N LYS A 49 -14.51 4.61 -7.46
CA LYS A 49 -15.42 4.08 -6.45
C LYS A 49 -16.75 3.78 -7.11
N PHE A 50 -17.12 2.51 -7.15
CA PHE A 50 -18.41 2.07 -7.70
C PHE A 50 -19.52 2.14 -6.65
N ASN A 51 -19.22 1.62 -5.45
CA ASN A 51 -20.13 1.57 -4.31
C ASN A 51 -19.35 1.82 -3.00
N GLN A 52 -20.05 1.98 -1.87
CA GLN A 52 -19.39 2.12 -0.55
C GLN A 52 -18.48 0.93 -0.22
N TRP A 53 -18.85 -0.28 -0.64
CA TRP A 53 -18.11 -1.52 -0.40
C TRP A 53 -17.02 -1.80 -1.44
N VAL A 54 -17.08 -1.16 -2.61
CA VAL A 54 -16.22 -1.50 -3.75
C VAL A 54 -15.66 -0.24 -4.38
N TYR A 55 -14.39 -0.02 -4.09
CA TYR A 55 -13.48 0.82 -4.83
C TYR A 55 -12.44 -0.07 -5.48
N THR A 56 -12.12 0.21 -6.75
CA THR A 56 -11.00 -0.42 -7.43
C THR A 56 -10.14 0.65 -8.08
N GLY A 57 -8.84 0.44 -8.11
CA GLY A 57 -7.89 1.39 -8.69
C GLY A 57 -6.55 0.76 -8.98
N LEU A 58 -5.74 1.48 -9.73
CA LEU A 58 -4.34 1.14 -9.94
C LEU A 58 -3.49 2.06 -9.08
N GLY A 59 -2.53 1.46 -8.40
CA GLY A 59 -1.56 2.14 -7.57
C GLY A 59 -0.15 1.87 -8.05
N ILE A 60 0.68 2.88 -7.92
CA ILE A 60 2.12 2.80 -8.09
C ILE A 60 2.76 3.31 -6.81
N GLY A 61 3.82 2.65 -6.37
CA GLY A 61 4.58 3.08 -5.22
C GLY A 61 6.08 3.11 -5.48
N ALA A 62 6.78 3.60 -4.47
CA ALA A 62 8.21 3.57 -4.32
C ALA A 62 8.50 3.07 -2.91
N ASP A 63 9.01 1.86 -2.80
CA ASP A 63 9.52 1.28 -1.57
C ASP A 63 11.02 1.63 -1.48
N LEU A 64 11.34 2.58 -0.61
CA LEU A 64 12.69 3.05 -0.32
C LEU A 64 13.27 2.17 0.79
N TYR A 65 14.24 1.33 0.42
CA TYR A 65 15.06 0.56 1.36
C TYR A 65 16.40 1.26 1.57
N ALA A 66 17.09 0.90 2.65
CA ALA A 66 18.41 1.47 2.97
C ALA A 66 19.43 1.35 1.82
N VAL A 67 19.29 0.35 0.95
CA VAL A 67 20.24 0.06 -0.13
C VAL A 67 19.59 -0.19 -1.50
N GLN A 68 18.26 -0.19 -1.61
CA GLN A 68 17.55 -0.54 -2.85
C GLN A 68 16.23 0.22 -2.96
N THR A 69 15.78 0.49 -4.20
CA THR A 69 14.45 1.08 -4.45
C THR A 69 13.63 0.13 -5.32
N PHE A 70 12.41 -0.16 -4.86
CA PHE A 70 11.45 -0.96 -5.61
C PHE A 70 10.26 -0.11 -6.00
N VAL A 71 9.73 -0.35 -7.20
CA VAL A 71 8.54 0.30 -7.72
C VAL A 71 7.43 -0.73 -7.81
N PRO A 72 6.61 -0.90 -6.74
CA PRO A 72 5.42 -1.74 -6.80
C PRO A 72 4.33 -1.10 -7.66
N VAL A 73 3.86 -1.85 -8.66
CA VAL A 73 2.62 -1.55 -9.37
C VAL A 73 1.57 -2.52 -8.85
N VAL A 74 0.51 -1.99 -8.25
CA VAL A 74 -0.52 -2.77 -7.56
C VAL A 74 -1.91 -2.39 -8.02
N LEU A 75 -2.79 -3.37 -8.14
CA LEU A 75 -4.21 -3.16 -8.22
C LEU A 75 -4.76 -3.09 -6.79
N SER A 76 -5.44 -1.99 -6.45
CA SER A 76 -5.99 -1.73 -5.13
C SER A 76 -7.50 -1.89 -5.15
N MET A 77 -8.03 -2.68 -4.22
CA MET A 77 -9.44 -2.87 -3.94
C MET A 77 -9.71 -2.43 -2.50
N ARG A 78 -10.75 -1.62 -2.29
CA ARG A 78 -11.08 -1.08 -0.96
C ARG A 78 -12.58 -1.08 -0.74
N GLY A 79 -12.98 -1.23 0.52
CA GLY A 79 -14.39 -1.12 0.91
C GLY A 79 -14.54 -0.36 2.22
N ASP A 80 -15.43 0.62 2.22
CA ASP A 80 -15.80 1.40 3.38
C ASP A 80 -16.96 0.69 4.11
N PHE A 81 -16.79 0.40 5.41
CA PHE A 81 -17.85 -0.22 6.23
C PHE A 81 -18.99 0.75 6.59
N SER A 82 -18.69 2.05 6.60
CA SER A 82 -19.67 3.11 6.84
C SER A 82 -19.60 4.17 5.75
N SER A 83 -20.75 4.72 5.37
CA SER A 83 -20.85 5.87 4.46
C SER A 83 -21.29 7.16 5.16
N LYS A 84 -21.50 7.10 6.48
CA LYS A 84 -21.99 8.22 7.29
C LYS A 84 -21.05 8.50 8.45
N GLY A 85 -20.80 9.80 8.69
CA GLY A 85 -19.98 10.28 9.80
C GLY A 85 -18.54 10.58 9.40
N SER A 86 -17.82 11.28 10.29
CA SER A 86 -16.46 11.76 10.01
C SER A 86 -15.37 10.69 10.17
N LYS A 87 -15.72 9.48 10.63
CA LYS A 87 -14.78 8.35 10.83
C LYS A 87 -15.34 7.13 10.13
N ILE A 88 -14.65 6.69 9.09
CA ILE A 88 -15.08 5.59 8.23
C ILE A 88 -14.04 4.48 8.29
N PRO A 89 -14.35 3.36 8.99
CA PRO A 89 -13.53 2.17 8.91
C PRO A 89 -13.57 1.63 7.47
N PHE A 90 -12.43 1.22 6.96
CA PHE A 90 -12.32 0.60 5.64
C PHE A 90 -11.39 -0.60 5.68
N TYR A 91 -11.56 -1.51 4.74
CA TYR A 91 -10.58 -2.55 4.45
C TYR A 91 -9.95 -2.30 3.09
N PHE A 92 -8.75 -2.83 2.91
CA PHE A 92 -8.03 -2.77 1.65
C PHE A 92 -7.45 -4.13 1.32
N LEU A 93 -7.35 -4.39 0.03
CA LEU A 93 -6.71 -5.54 -0.59
C LEU A 93 -5.95 -5.00 -1.81
N GLU A 94 -4.67 -5.29 -1.91
CA GLU A 94 -3.81 -4.78 -2.97
C GLU A 94 -3.01 -5.95 -3.52
N GLY A 95 -2.93 -6.08 -4.84
CA GLY A 95 -2.23 -7.18 -5.48
C GLY A 95 -1.55 -6.71 -6.75
N GLY A 96 -0.30 -7.09 -6.97
CA GLY A 96 0.41 -6.71 -8.17
C GLY A 96 1.84 -7.20 -8.19
N TYR A 97 2.72 -6.40 -8.79
CA TYR A 97 4.09 -6.79 -9.10
C TYR A 97 5.06 -5.66 -8.76
N GLY A 98 6.12 -5.99 -8.02
CA GLY A 98 7.22 -5.10 -7.66
C GLY A 98 8.35 -5.18 -8.67
N PHE A 99 8.61 -4.09 -9.39
CA PHE A 99 9.77 -3.97 -10.26
C PHE A 99 10.96 -3.44 -9.45
N ASN A 100 12.14 -4.04 -9.62
CA ASN A 100 13.36 -3.51 -9.03
C ASN A 100 13.91 -2.41 -9.95
N ALA A 101 14.01 -1.18 -9.42
CA ALA A 101 14.55 -0.04 -10.17
C ALA A 101 16.02 0.26 -9.81
N THR A 102 16.69 -0.63 -9.08
CA THR A 102 18.10 -0.47 -8.68
C THR A 102 19.00 -0.77 -9.87
N SER A 103 19.62 0.28 -10.41
CA SER A 103 20.65 0.19 -11.44
C SER A 103 21.98 -0.18 -10.78
N ASN A 104 22.30 -1.48 -10.71
CA ASN A 104 23.68 -1.92 -10.57
C ASN A 104 24.08 -2.60 -11.89
N ASP A 105 24.83 -1.87 -12.71
CA ASP A 105 25.66 -2.38 -13.80
C ASP A 105 26.74 -3.30 -13.21
N VAL A 106 26.34 -4.50 -12.80
CA VAL A 106 27.26 -5.60 -12.52
C VAL A 106 26.75 -6.79 -13.32
N ASP A 107 27.54 -7.15 -14.32
CA ASP A 107 27.35 -8.29 -15.21
C ASP A 107 26.60 -9.44 -14.53
N ASN A 108 25.48 -9.83 -15.15
CA ASN A 108 24.89 -11.17 -15.03
C ASN A 108 23.96 -11.50 -13.84
N VAL A 109 23.40 -10.53 -13.11
CA VAL A 109 22.34 -10.78 -12.11
C VAL A 109 21.04 -10.04 -12.44
N ARG A 110 20.10 -10.74 -13.08
CA ARG A 110 18.74 -10.24 -13.30
C ARG A 110 17.90 -10.49 -12.05
N PHE A 111 17.77 -9.49 -11.20
CA PHE A 111 16.77 -9.52 -10.13
C PHE A 111 15.38 -9.48 -10.75
N GLY A 112 14.74 -10.65 -10.86
CA GLY A 112 13.32 -10.74 -11.23
C GLY A 112 12.49 -10.00 -10.20
N GLY A 113 11.51 -9.22 -10.66
CA GLY A 113 10.53 -8.62 -9.76
C GLY A 113 9.74 -9.68 -8.98
N GLY A 114 8.92 -9.23 -8.04
CA GLY A 114 8.16 -10.12 -7.16
C GLY A 114 6.67 -9.84 -7.20
N ALA A 115 5.85 -10.89 -7.14
CA ALA A 115 4.42 -10.72 -6.89
C ALA A 115 4.24 -10.18 -5.46
N THR A 116 3.43 -9.15 -5.30
CA THR A 116 3.12 -8.57 -3.99
C THR A 116 1.62 -8.56 -3.77
N PHE A 117 1.22 -8.90 -2.56
CA PHE A 117 -0.15 -8.89 -2.09
C PHE A 117 -0.20 -8.21 -0.73
N SER A 118 -1.15 -7.32 -0.49
CA SER A 118 -1.31 -6.63 0.78
C SER A 118 -2.78 -6.63 1.18
N ALA A 119 -3.05 -6.89 2.45
CA ALA A 119 -4.41 -6.91 2.99
C ALA A 119 -4.42 -6.26 4.37
N GLY A 120 -5.50 -5.58 4.72
CA GLY A 120 -5.59 -4.95 6.03
C GLY A 120 -6.78 -4.02 6.20
N LEU A 121 -6.73 -3.27 7.29
CA LEU A 121 -7.82 -2.45 7.78
C LEU A 121 -7.31 -1.03 8.05
N GLY A 122 -8.20 -0.07 7.95
CA GLY A 122 -7.88 1.32 8.21
C GLY A 122 -9.07 2.14 8.65
N LEU A 123 -8.78 3.38 8.99
CA LEU A 123 -9.73 4.41 9.36
C LEU A 123 -9.51 5.64 8.48
N LYS A 124 -10.58 6.09 7.86
CA LYS A 124 -10.63 7.32 7.07
C LYS A 124 -11.32 8.41 7.90
N LEU A 125 -10.59 9.47 8.18
CA LEU A 125 -11.06 10.67 8.86
C LEU A 125 -11.44 11.71 7.81
N LEU A 126 -12.74 11.93 7.62
CA LEU A 126 -13.22 12.91 6.65
C LEU A 126 -13.13 14.33 7.22
N PHE A 127 -12.54 15.22 6.43
CA PHE A 127 -12.59 16.65 6.71
C PHE A 127 -13.78 17.29 6.00
N ASN A 128 -14.02 16.90 4.75
CA ASN A 128 -15.11 17.35 3.88
C ASN A 128 -15.71 16.14 3.15
N ASP A 129 -16.78 16.35 2.36
CA ASP A 129 -17.46 15.27 1.62
C ASP A 129 -16.59 14.60 0.52
N ASN A 130 -15.50 15.27 0.11
CA ASN A 130 -14.58 14.80 -0.93
C ASN A 130 -13.11 14.73 -0.48
N THR A 131 -12.78 15.01 0.78
CA THR A 131 -11.38 14.95 1.25
C THR A 131 -11.30 14.38 2.65
N GLY A 132 -10.37 13.44 2.84
CA GLY A 132 -10.12 12.83 4.13
C GLY A 132 -8.67 12.40 4.31
N PHE A 133 -8.30 12.22 5.56
CA PHE A 133 -7.06 11.58 5.96
C PHE A 133 -7.31 10.08 6.14
N VAL A 134 -6.39 9.24 5.71
CA VAL A 134 -6.49 7.79 5.86
C VAL A 134 -5.34 7.30 6.71
N ILE A 135 -5.63 6.39 7.64
CA ILE A 135 -4.63 5.68 8.43
C ILE A 135 -4.98 4.20 8.33
N GLY A 136 -4.01 3.36 8.02
CA GLY A 136 -4.24 1.93 7.84
C GLY A 136 -3.08 1.11 8.39
N ALA A 137 -3.41 -0.07 8.86
CA ALA A 137 -2.46 -1.10 9.22
C ALA A 137 -2.83 -2.38 8.48
N GLY A 138 -1.83 -3.10 7.99
CA GLY A 138 -2.07 -4.35 7.31
C GLY A 138 -0.86 -5.23 7.23
N TYR A 139 -1.06 -6.32 6.52
CA TYR A 139 -0.06 -7.32 6.24
C TYR A 139 0.25 -7.29 4.74
N ARG A 140 1.53 -7.22 4.41
CA ARG A 140 2.05 -7.27 3.05
C ARG A 140 2.86 -8.56 2.89
N PHE A 141 2.38 -9.39 1.98
CA PHE A 141 3.05 -10.55 1.45
C PHE A 141 3.77 -10.15 0.16
N GLN A 142 5.03 -10.53 0.02
CA GLN A 142 5.78 -10.33 -1.21
C GLN A 142 6.59 -11.59 -1.49
N ARG A 143 6.32 -12.23 -2.61
CA ARG A 143 7.09 -13.37 -3.11
C ARG A 143 8.04 -12.87 -4.17
N SER A 144 9.34 -12.93 -3.89
CA SER A 144 10.38 -12.59 -4.85
C SER A 144 10.99 -13.88 -5.38
N SER A 145 11.02 -14.06 -6.70
CA SER A 145 11.81 -15.13 -7.32
C SER A 145 13.21 -14.59 -7.57
N VAL A 146 14.21 -15.14 -6.90
CA VAL A 146 15.61 -14.82 -7.16
C VAL A 146 16.17 -15.92 -8.05
N ALA A 147 16.35 -15.63 -9.33
CA ALA A 147 17.05 -16.52 -10.24
C ALA A 147 18.56 -16.37 -10.05
N ARG A 148 19.18 -17.27 -9.29
CA ARG A 148 20.65 -17.43 -9.22
C ARG A 148 21.02 -18.71 -9.96
N LEU A 149 21.86 -18.59 -11.00
CA LEU A 149 22.55 -19.73 -11.63
C LEU A 149 21.62 -20.93 -11.98
N ALA A 150 20.51 -20.66 -12.67
CA ALA A 150 19.53 -21.68 -13.13
C ALA A 150 18.78 -22.47 -12.03
N LEU A 151 18.84 -22.04 -10.77
CA LEU A 151 17.96 -22.50 -9.70
C LEU A 151 17.01 -21.36 -9.31
N GLU A 152 15.70 -21.60 -9.39
CA GLU A 152 14.68 -20.68 -8.89
C GLU A 152 14.56 -20.82 -7.38
N GLU A 153 15.01 -19.82 -6.62
CA GLU A 153 14.79 -19.77 -5.19
C GLU A 153 13.67 -18.75 -4.90
N LEU A 154 12.56 -19.25 -4.34
CA LEU A 154 11.40 -18.44 -3.97
C LEU A 154 11.58 -17.96 -2.53
N GLU A 155 11.77 -16.66 -2.34
CA GLU A 155 11.78 -16.04 -1.02
C GLU A 155 10.43 -15.37 -0.73
N ASP A 156 9.82 -15.78 0.38
CA ASP A 156 8.56 -15.24 0.88
C ASP A 156 8.82 -14.20 1.98
N PHE A 157 8.43 -12.95 1.68
CA PHE A 157 8.54 -11.82 2.59
C PHE A 157 7.18 -11.48 3.19
N ASN A 158 7.18 -11.42 4.51
CA ASN A 158 6.00 -11.26 5.36
C ASN A 158 6.18 -10.03 6.22
N ARG A 159 5.38 -8.98 5.99
CA ARG A 159 5.62 -7.66 6.58
C ARG A 159 4.38 -6.99 7.12
N LEU A 160 4.56 -6.20 8.17
CA LEU A 160 3.52 -5.29 8.65
C LEU A 160 3.67 -3.93 7.96
N THR A 161 2.60 -3.48 7.35
CA THR A 161 2.56 -2.15 6.74
C THR A 161 1.71 -1.24 7.61
N LEU A 162 2.31 -0.12 7.99
CA LEU A 162 1.57 1.02 8.51
C LEU A 162 1.55 2.07 7.40
N ARG A 163 0.36 2.53 7.04
CA ARG A 163 0.15 3.55 6.03
C ARG A 163 -0.65 4.70 6.58
N THR A 164 -0.32 5.89 6.13
CA THR A 164 -1.04 7.11 6.44
C THR A 164 -1.04 8.00 5.21
N GLY A 165 -2.08 8.79 5.00
CA GLY A 165 -2.23 9.48 3.72
C GLY A 165 -3.46 10.34 3.60
N PHE A 166 -3.69 10.81 2.38
CA PHE A 166 -4.85 11.62 2.02
C PHE A 166 -5.64 10.96 0.89
N SER A 167 -6.95 11.10 0.98
CA SER A 167 -7.94 10.63 0.00
C SER A 167 -8.71 11.84 -0.52
N PHE A 168 -8.80 11.96 -1.85
CA PHE A 168 -9.44 13.04 -2.61
C PHE A 168 -10.45 12.48 -3.61
#